data_AF-A0A1Y3N664-F1
#
_entry.id   AF-A0A1Y3N664-F1
#
_cell.length_a   1.000
_cell.length_b   1.000
_cell.length_c   1.000
_cell.angle_alpha   90.00
_cell.angle_beta   90.00
_cell.angle_gamma   90.00
#
_symmetry.space_group_name_H-M   'P 1'
#
loop_
_entity.id
_entity.type
_entity.pdbx_description
1 polymer ?
#
loop_
_entity_poly.entity_id
_entity_poly.type
_entity_poly.pdbx_seq_one_letter_code
_entity_poly.pdbx_strand_id
1 'polypeptide(L)'
;MASEFCKIEICIPEQNLDEVHKALIEVDAGHIGNYDACITYFLLDGTWRPLVGSNPYSGTTDEINRVKELKVEFICKVENLEK
;
A
#
# COMPACT_ATOMS: atom_id res chain seq x y z
N MET A 1 13.87 -12.07 19.42
CA MET A 1 13.75 -12.75 18.11
C MET A 1 13.00 -11.81 17.19
N ALA A 2 13.47 -11.62 15.95
CA ALA A 2 12.70 -10.86 14.95
C ALA A 2 11.47 -11.68 14.54
N SER A 3 10.35 -11.01 14.30
CA SER A 3 9.16 -11.68 13.75
C SER A 3 9.47 -12.18 12.34
N GLU A 4 9.02 -13.39 11.99
CA GLU A 4 9.09 -13.94 10.63
C GLU A 4 8.23 -13.11 9.64
N PHE A 5 7.22 -12.43 10.18
CA PHE A 5 6.24 -11.66 9.44
C PHE A 5 6.26 -10.19 9.85
N CYS A 6 5.92 -9.33 8.90
CA CYS A 6 5.61 -7.93 9.12
C CYS A 6 4.21 -7.60 8.57
N LYS A 7 3.61 -6.55 9.11
CA LYS A 7 2.41 -5.95 8.51
C LYS A 7 2.85 -4.80 7.62
N ILE A 8 2.39 -4.80 6.38
CA ILE A 8 2.60 -3.72 5.42
C ILE A 8 1.28 -2.95 5.30
N GLU A 9 1.39 -1.63 5.33
CA GLU A 9 0.27 -0.71 5.11
C GLU A 9 0.66 0.28 4.00
N ILE A 10 -0.14 0.35 2.94
CA ILE A 10 0.07 1.26 1.81
C ILE A 10 -1.20 2.05 1.55
N CYS A 11 -1.05 3.30 1.11
CA CYS A 11 -2.16 4.12 0.62
C CYS A 11 -2.05 4.21 -0.91
N ILE A 12 -3.11 3.85 -1.62
CA ILE A 12 -3.14 3.82 -3.08
C ILE A 12 -4.42 4.48 -3.61
N PRO A 13 -4.42 5.00 -4.85
CA PRO A 13 -5.66 5.38 -5.52
C PRO A 13 -6.60 4.17 -5.66
N GLU A 14 -7.92 4.40 -5.53
CA GLU A 14 -8.93 3.34 -5.57
C GLU A 14 -8.84 2.48 -6.84
N GLN A 15 -8.58 3.11 -7.99
CA GLN A 15 -8.48 2.44 -9.28
C GLN A 15 -7.28 1.48 -9.42
N ASN A 16 -6.30 1.54 -8.51
CA ASN A 16 -5.09 0.71 -8.57
C ASN A 16 -5.19 -0.56 -7.72
N LEU A 17 -6.31 -0.81 -7.02
CA LEU A 17 -6.46 -1.95 -6.11
C LEU A 17 -6.14 -3.29 -6.78
N ASP A 18 -6.74 -3.57 -7.93
CA ASP A 18 -6.59 -4.86 -8.62
C ASP A 18 -5.15 -5.08 -9.12
N GLU A 19 -4.52 -4.02 -9.63
CA GLU A 19 -3.14 -4.07 -10.13
C GLU A 19 -2.14 -4.32 -8.98
N VAL A 20 -2.32 -3.60 -7.87
CA VAL A 20 -1.49 -3.78 -6.67
C VAL A 20 -1.71 -5.17 -6.08
N HIS A 21 -2.96 -5.61 -5.97
CA HIS A 21 -3.28 -6.95 -5.43
C HIS A 21 -2.63 -8.06 -6.26
N LYS A 22 -2.69 -7.94 -7.59
CA LYS A 22 -1.99 -8.87 -8.48
C LYS A 22 -0.48 -8.89 -8.24
N ALA A 23 0.16 -7.72 -8.12
CA ALA A 23 1.60 -7.63 -7.85
C ALA A 23 1.97 -8.29 -6.50
N LEU A 24 1.14 -8.11 -5.48
CA LEU A 24 1.33 -8.76 -4.17
C LEU A 24 1.26 -10.30 -4.27
N ILE A 25 0.36 -10.84 -5.08
CA ILE A 25 0.25 -12.29 -5.33
C ILE A 25 1.51 -12.82 -6.00
N GLU A 26 2.07 -12.09 -6.98
CA GLU A 26 3.27 -12.51 -7.71
C GLU A 26 4.50 -12.68 -6.81
N VAL A 27 4.55 -11.98 -5.67
CA VAL A 27 5.63 -12.06 -4.67
C VAL A 27 5.25 -12.87 -3.41
N ASP A 28 4.10 -13.55 -3.41
CA ASP A 28 3.58 -14.34 -2.29
C ASP A 28 3.33 -13.50 -1.00
N ALA A 29 2.99 -12.22 -1.17
CA ALA A 29 2.53 -11.39 -0.07
C ALA A 29 1.06 -11.70 0.27
N GLY A 30 0.72 -11.64 1.55
CA GLY A 30 -0.62 -12.01 2.03
C GLY A 30 -0.85 -13.52 2.15
N HIS A 31 0.20 -14.34 2.19
CA HIS A 31 0.08 -15.78 2.41
C HIS A 31 0.03 -16.14 3.90
N ILE A 32 -1.05 -16.79 4.33
CA ILE A 32 -1.26 -17.28 5.69
C ILE A 32 -1.81 -18.71 5.66
N GLY A 33 -0.98 -19.70 6.00
CA GLY A 33 -1.41 -21.10 6.04
C GLY A 33 -1.78 -21.65 4.65
N ASN A 34 -3.05 -22.00 4.44
CA ASN A 34 -3.58 -22.46 3.15
C ASN A 34 -4.37 -21.37 2.40
N TYR A 35 -4.10 -20.10 2.71
CA TYR A 35 -4.72 -18.94 2.09
C TYR A 35 -3.62 -18.06 1.50
N ASP A 36 -3.70 -17.73 0.22
CA ASP A 36 -2.89 -16.72 -0.45
C ASP A 36 -3.71 -15.44 -0.70
N ALA A 37 -3.08 -14.42 -1.27
CA ALA A 37 -3.75 -13.20 -1.71
C ALA A 37 -4.54 -12.43 -0.62
N CYS A 38 -4.25 -12.65 0.67
CA CYS A 38 -5.02 -12.04 1.76
C CYS A 38 -4.64 -10.57 1.96
N ILE A 39 -5.58 -9.68 1.66
CA ILE A 39 -5.49 -8.24 1.92
C ILE A 39 -6.75 -7.76 2.65
N THR A 40 -6.64 -6.66 3.40
CA THR A 40 -7.78 -5.87 3.89
C THR A 40 -7.62 -4.44 3.40
N TYR A 41 -8.71 -3.75 3.08
CA TYR A 41 -8.61 -2.35 2.65
C TYR A 41 -9.77 -1.48 3.17
N PHE A 42 -9.48 -0.19 3.32
CA PHE A 42 -10.41 0.81 3.85
C PHE A 42 -10.37 2.07 2.99
N LEU A 43 -11.52 2.67 2.73
CA LEU A 43 -11.59 3.99 2.13
C LEU A 43 -11.16 5.06 3.15
N LEU A 44 -10.28 5.97 2.74
CA LEU A 44 -9.84 7.10 3.56
C LEU A 44 -9.68 8.39 2.75
N ASP A 45 -9.49 9.49 3.47
CA ASP A 45 -9.06 10.77 2.90
C ASP A 45 -7.56 10.98 3.13
N GLY A 46 -6.76 10.90 2.07
CA GLY A 46 -5.35 11.26 2.09
C GLY A 46 -5.20 12.78 2.11
N THR A 47 -4.29 13.32 2.93
CA THR A 47 -4.03 14.77 2.99
C THR A 47 -2.54 15.05 3.04
N TRP A 48 -2.04 15.84 2.08
CA TRP A 48 -0.62 16.22 2.02
C TRP A 48 -0.46 17.61 1.41
N ARG A 49 0.74 18.19 1.58
CA ARG A 49 1.18 19.40 0.86
C ARG A 49 2.52 19.11 0.20
N PRO A 50 2.58 18.93 -1.13
CA PRO A 50 3.84 18.70 -1.81
C PRO A 50 4.69 19.97 -1.74
N LEU A 51 5.98 19.82 -1.42
CA LEU A 51 6.93 20.93 -1.35
C LEU A 51 7.69 21.09 -2.68
N VAL A 52 8.32 22.24 -2.91
CA VAL A 52 9.20 22.45 -4.07
C VAL A 52 10.23 21.32 -4.20
N GLY A 53 10.32 20.74 -5.40
CA GLY A 53 11.19 19.59 -5.71
C GLY A 53 10.55 18.22 -5.46
N SER A 54 9.31 18.16 -4.94
CA SER A 54 8.55 16.91 -4.85
C SER A 54 8.10 16.43 -6.23
N ASN A 55 8.00 15.12 -6.42
CA ASN A 55 7.37 14.49 -7.58
C ASN A 55 6.12 13.70 -7.13
N PRO A 56 5.03 14.39 -6.72
CA PRO A 56 3.84 13.71 -6.24
C PRO A 56 3.09 13.06 -7.40
N TYR A 57 2.40 11.94 -7.14
CA TYR A 57 1.49 11.34 -8.11
C TYR A 57 0.36 12.32 -8.52
N SER A 58 -0.12 13.14 -7.57
CA SER A 58 -1.13 14.16 -7.81
C SER A 58 -0.98 15.35 -6.86
N GLY A 59 -1.64 16.45 -7.22
CA GLY A 59 -1.77 17.66 -6.39
C GLY A 59 -0.88 18.82 -6.80
N THR A 60 -1.17 19.99 -6.24
CA THR A 60 -0.47 21.26 -6.51
C THR A 60 0.58 21.56 -5.45
N THR A 61 1.79 21.95 -5.88
CA THR A 61 2.90 22.36 -5.00
C THR A 61 2.48 23.51 -4.08
N ASP A 62 2.90 23.42 -2.82
CA ASP A 62 2.62 24.36 -1.73
C ASP A 62 1.14 24.53 -1.34
N GLU A 63 0.25 23.69 -1.89
CA GLU A 63 -1.17 23.63 -1.52
C GLU A 63 -1.51 22.37 -0.70
N ILE A 64 -2.50 22.47 0.20
CA ILE A 64 -3.03 21.30 0.89
C ILE A 64 -3.96 20.56 -0.08
N ASN A 65 -3.55 19.37 -0.48
CA ASN A 65 -4.29 18.48 -1.34
C ASN A 65 -5.03 17.44 -0.48
N ARG A 66 -6.25 17.08 -0.90
CA ARG A 66 -7.07 16.04 -0.27
C ARG A 66 -7.70 15.17 -1.35
N VAL A 67 -7.50 13.85 -1.27
CA VAL A 67 -8.12 12.91 -2.21
C VAL A 67 -8.60 11.66 -1.48
N LYS A 68 -9.55 10.95 -2.10
CA LYS A 68 -9.96 9.61 -1.66
C LYS A 68 -8.90 8.59 -2.06
N GLU A 69 -8.51 7.75 -1.11
CA GLU A 69 -7.56 6.66 -1.30
C GLU A 69 -8.03 5.40 -0.57
N LEU A 70 -7.44 4.27 -0.92
CA LEU A 70 -7.55 3.04 -0.16
C LEU A 70 -6.30 2.85 0.69
N LYS A 71 -6.46 2.63 2.00
CA LYS A 71 -5.43 2.00 2.82
C LYS A 71 -5.56 0.51 2.67
N VAL A 72 -4.55 -0.14 2.10
CA VAL A 72 -4.44 -1.59 1.96
C VAL A 72 -3.47 -2.12 3.00
N GLU A 73 -3.85 -3.19 3.68
CA GLU A 73 -3.10 -3.84 4.74
C GLU A 73 -2.96 -5.33 4.47
N PHE A 74 -1.76 -5.88 4.67
CA PHE A 74 -1.49 -7.30 4.49
C PHE A 74 -0.26 -7.73 5.29
N ILE A 75 -0.10 -9.05 5.45
CA ILE A 75 1.07 -9.65 6.09
C ILE A 75 2.07 -10.08 5.02
N CYS A 76 3.36 -9.86 5.28
CA CYS A 76 4.44 -10.29 4.41
C CYS A 76 5.54 -10.97 5.22
N LYS A 77 6.11 -12.06 4.69
CA LYS A 77 7.31 -12.66 5.25
C LYS A 77 8.48 -11.69 5.10
N VAL A 78 9.30 -11.55 6.12
CA VAL A 78 10.44 -10.62 6.10
C VAL A 78 11.41 -10.92 4.96
N GLU A 79 11.59 -12.19 4.57
CA GLU A 79 12.42 -12.59 3.43
C GLU A 79 11.90 -12.12 2.05
N ASN A 80 10.63 -11.73 1.96
CA ASN A 80 9.99 -11.25 0.74
C ASN A 80 9.92 -9.72 0.66
N LEU A 81 10.42 -8.99 1.67
CA LEU A 81 10.27 -7.52 1.74
C LEU A 81 10.95 -6.74 0.61
N GLU A 82 12.04 -7.28 0.06
CA GLU A 82 12.86 -6.63 -0.97
C GLU A 82 12.53 -7.14 -2.39
N LYS A 83 11.47 -7.93 -2.55
CA LYS A 83 10.98 -8.41 -3.86
C LYS A 83 10.04 -7.38 -4.47
#